data_AF-A0A5R8QH14-F1
#
_entry.id   AF-A0A5R8QH14-F1
#
_cell.length_a   1.000
_cell.length_b   1.000
_cell.length_c   1.000
_cell.angle_alpha   90.00
_cell.angle_beta   90.00
_cell.angle_gamma   90.00
#
_symmetry.space_group_name_H-M   'P 1'
#
loop_
_entity.id
_entity.type
_entity.pdbx_description
1 polymer ?
#
loop_
_entity_poly.entity_id
_entity_poly.type
_entity_poly.pdbx_seq_one_letter_code
_entity_poly.pdbx_strand_id
1 'polypeptide(L)'
;MNNEALINNWFENHTATMEYQGNIQVIEWREPGTRMYSVKYVLDGSNVFVTGDLGTATFRLTESATIHNLARYAKDYFIGKLVCAQHGTFSFDIETARKHLREWKQEIDEEELYYGSESIPAFYDYLMTHSKDITHEFDWKRLVELAADAVNVWYTLDSEDLSCICEYGQELDINLIAYYVGLQRACSELIVQEALDKIPELEASIFSRAGTEFNIQSDKQVGVVLFEKLKLVSDQESSTEYSITNDLLKKLQGQHPIVEELLQYRTYLIRIGNHKQFDERAVV
;
A
#
# COMPACT_ATOMS: atom_id res chain seq x y z
N MET A 1 8.61 -6.27 -12.30
CA MET A 1 8.29 -4.84 -12.59
C MET A 1 7.98 -4.14 -11.27
N ASN A 2 8.52 -2.93 -11.03
CA ASN A 2 8.36 -2.21 -9.74
C ASN A 2 7.10 -1.32 -9.72
N ASN A 3 6.76 -0.75 -8.55
CA ASN A 3 5.56 0.06 -8.36
C ASN A 3 5.54 1.30 -9.27
N GLU A 4 6.67 1.98 -9.44
CA GLU A 4 6.80 3.17 -10.30
C GLU A 4 6.51 2.83 -11.77
N ALA A 5 7.05 1.71 -12.26
CA ALA A 5 6.76 1.25 -13.61
C ALA A 5 5.28 0.90 -13.81
N LEU A 6 4.60 0.33 -12.81
CA LEU A 6 3.15 0.13 -12.88
C LEU A 6 2.40 1.45 -12.96
N ILE A 7 2.75 2.41 -12.11
CA ILE A 7 2.11 3.74 -12.11
C ILE A 7 2.30 4.41 -13.47
N ASN A 8 3.53 4.50 -13.94
CA ASN A 8 3.87 5.28 -15.13
C ASN A 8 3.43 4.61 -16.43
N ASN A 9 3.33 3.28 -16.48
CA ASN A 9 2.96 2.57 -17.71
C ASN A 9 1.51 2.10 -17.74
N TRP A 10 0.90 1.77 -16.59
CA TRP A 10 -0.45 1.18 -16.55
C TRP A 10 -1.49 2.14 -16.02
N PHE A 11 -1.14 3.02 -15.07
CA PHE A 11 -2.10 3.81 -14.31
C PHE A 11 -1.94 5.33 -14.46
N GLU A 12 -1.11 5.79 -15.40
CA GLU A 12 -0.75 7.21 -15.56
C GLU A 12 -1.98 8.12 -15.69
N ASN A 13 -2.98 7.68 -16.46
CA ASN A 13 -4.20 8.44 -16.76
C ASN A 13 -5.44 7.88 -16.04
N HIS A 14 -5.24 6.98 -15.07
CA HIS A 14 -6.36 6.41 -14.33
C HIS A 14 -6.90 7.40 -13.32
N THR A 15 -8.22 7.36 -13.14
CA THR A 15 -8.94 8.17 -12.16
C THR A 15 -9.86 7.28 -11.34
N ALA A 16 -10.19 7.74 -10.14
CA ALA A 16 -11.02 6.99 -9.21
C ALA A 16 -12.44 7.54 -9.16
N THR A 17 -13.42 6.66 -9.29
CA THR A 17 -14.83 6.98 -8.97
C THR A 17 -15.34 6.02 -7.91
N MET A 18 -16.29 6.48 -7.10
CA MET A 18 -16.91 5.66 -6.06
C MET A 18 -18.43 5.81 -6.07
N GLU A 19 -19.11 4.66 -6.08
CA GLU A 19 -20.57 4.55 -6.02
C GLU A 19 -20.99 3.73 -4.81
N TYR A 20 -22.22 3.96 -4.35
CA TYR A 20 -22.82 3.25 -3.22
C TYR A 20 -24.05 2.46 -3.68
N GLN A 21 -24.09 1.18 -3.33
CA GLN A 21 -25.24 0.30 -3.56
C GLN A 21 -25.68 -0.30 -2.23
N GLY A 22 -26.55 0.42 -1.51
CA GLY A 22 -26.87 0.09 -0.13
C GLY A 22 -25.64 0.27 0.77
N ASN A 23 -25.19 -0.82 1.40
CA ASN A 23 -23.99 -0.83 2.24
C ASN A 23 -22.69 -1.17 1.48
N ILE A 24 -22.80 -1.46 0.17
CA ILE A 24 -21.68 -1.85 -0.67
C ILE A 24 -21.08 -0.60 -1.31
N GLN A 25 -19.74 -0.48 -1.25
CA GLN A 25 -19.00 0.57 -1.95
C GLN A 25 -18.34 -0.04 -3.18
N VAL A 26 -18.46 0.62 -4.32
CA VAL A 26 -17.83 0.19 -5.57
C VAL A 26 -16.89 1.28 -6.03
N ILE A 27 -15.60 0.96 -6.11
CA ILE A 27 -14.56 1.84 -6.63
C ILE A 27 -14.22 1.39 -8.04
N GLU A 28 -14.29 2.29 -9.02
CA GLU A 28 -13.70 2.07 -10.34
C GLU A 28 -12.38 2.86 -10.45
N TRP A 29 -11.31 2.16 -10.78
CA TRP A 29 -9.99 2.69 -11.08
C TRP A 29 -9.67 2.42 -12.54
N ARG A 30 -9.78 3.45 -13.38
CA ARG A 30 -9.64 3.31 -14.83
C ARG A 30 -9.29 4.62 -15.51
N GLU A 31 -8.67 4.51 -16.68
CA GLU A 31 -8.59 5.61 -17.63
C GLU A 31 -9.98 5.87 -18.26
N PRO A 32 -10.46 7.12 -18.28
CA PRO A 32 -11.69 7.48 -18.97
C PRO A 32 -11.64 7.13 -20.47
N GLY A 33 -12.68 6.47 -20.97
CA GLY A 33 -12.77 6.11 -22.40
C GLY A 33 -12.04 4.82 -22.80
N THR A 34 -11.19 4.24 -21.94
CA THR A 34 -10.53 2.96 -22.20
C THR A 34 -10.94 1.90 -21.17
N ARG A 35 -10.60 0.63 -21.45
CA ARG A 35 -10.72 -0.48 -20.48
C ARG A 35 -9.34 -1.04 -20.12
N MET A 36 -8.26 -0.40 -20.54
CA MET A 36 -6.92 -0.93 -20.32
C MET A 36 -6.53 -0.76 -18.86
N TYR A 37 -6.11 -1.85 -18.24
CA TYR A 37 -5.70 -1.93 -16.85
C TYR A 37 -6.76 -1.40 -15.87
N SER A 38 -8.03 -1.49 -16.26
CA SER A 38 -9.16 -1.13 -15.43
C SER A 38 -9.30 -2.11 -14.27
N VAL A 39 -9.48 -1.56 -13.06
CA VAL A 39 -9.72 -2.35 -11.86
C VAL A 39 -10.94 -1.82 -11.15
N LYS A 40 -11.82 -2.73 -10.77
CA LYS A 40 -13.00 -2.46 -9.96
C LYS A 40 -12.87 -3.16 -8.63
N TYR A 41 -13.04 -2.41 -7.56
CA TYR A 41 -13.04 -2.91 -6.19
C TYR A 41 -14.45 -2.83 -5.63
N VAL A 42 -15.01 -3.97 -5.22
CA VAL A 42 -16.29 -4.04 -4.51
C VAL A 42 -15.98 -4.29 -3.04
N LEU A 43 -16.35 -3.34 -2.19
CA LEU A 43 -16.11 -3.36 -0.76
C LEU A 43 -17.42 -3.71 -0.05
N ASP A 44 -17.44 -4.85 0.63
CA ASP A 44 -18.61 -5.34 1.37
C ASP A 44 -18.19 -5.92 2.73
N GLY A 45 -18.53 -5.20 3.80
CA GLY A 45 -18.11 -5.55 5.15
C GLY A 45 -16.59 -5.59 5.24
N SER A 46 -16.01 -6.75 5.56
CA SER A 46 -14.56 -6.97 5.56
C SER A 46 -14.01 -7.61 4.28
N ASN A 47 -14.84 -7.78 3.24
CA ASN A 47 -14.41 -8.40 1.99
C ASN A 47 -14.10 -7.34 0.94
N VAL A 48 -13.06 -7.60 0.15
CA VAL A 48 -12.72 -6.83 -1.05
C VAL A 48 -12.73 -7.79 -2.23
N PHE A 49 -13.60 -7.52 -3.19
CA PHE A 49 -13.61 -8.25 -4.46
C PHE A 49 -13.01 -7.37 -5.54
N VAL A 50 -12.04 -7.93 -6.26
CA VAL A 50 -11.34 -7.25 -7.35
C VAL A 50 -11.77 -7.91 -8.65
N THR A 51 -12.12 -7.09 -9.63
CA THR A 51 -12.43 -7.52 -11.00
C THR A 51 -11.94 -6.48 -12.00
N GLY A 52 -11.66 -6.89 -13.22
CA GLY A 52 -11.18 -6.00 -14.27
C GLY A 52 -10.59 -6.79 -15.43
N ASP A 53 -9.95 -6.10 -16.36
CA ASP A 53 -9.18 -6.74 -17.43
C ASP A 53 -7.83 -7.31 -16.93
N LEU A 54 -7.35 -6.85 -15.77
CA LEU A 54 -6.21 -7.46 -15.06
C LEU A 54 -6.53 -8.81 -14.39
N GLY A 55 -7.82 -9.18 -14.32
CA GLY A 55 -8.30 -10.42 -13.74
C GLY A 55 -9.15 -10.21 -12.49
N THR A 56 -9.24 -11.26 -11.67
CA THR A 56 -10.04 -11.27 -10.44
C THR A 56 -9.28 -11.73 -9.21
N ALA A 57 -9.60 -11.16 -8.06
CA ALA A 57 -9.10 -11.61 -6.76
C ALA A 57 -10.12 -11.32 -5.64
N THR A 58 -10.02 -12.04 -4.53
CA THR A 58 -10.82 -11.80 -3.32
C THR A 58 -9.93 -11.72 -2.10
N PHE A 59 -10.18 -10.73 -1.25
CA PHE A 59 -9.47 -10.53 0.01
C PHE A 59 -10.46 -10.50 1.18
N ARG A 60 -10.02 -11.00 2.35
CA ARG A 60 -10.78 -10.93 3.60
C ARG A 60 -9.96 -10.23 4.68
N LEU A 61 -10.36 -9.00 4.98
CA LEU A 61 -9.72 -8.13 5.97
C LEU A 61 -10.12 -8.50 7.39
N THR A 62 -9.40 -7.91 8.36
CA THR A 62 -9.70 -8.05 9.80
C THR A 62 -10.67 -6.99 10.32
N GLU A 63 -10.91 -5.94 9.54
CA GLU A 63 -11.83 -4.83 9.81
C GLU A 63 -12.64 -4.50 8.55
N SER A 64 -13.50 -3.49 8.62
CA SER A 64 -14.31 -3.09 7.46
C SER A 64 -13.45 -2.52 6.32
N ALA A 65 -13.75 -2.91 5.09
CA ALA A 65 -13.16 -2.41 3.86
C ALA A 65 -13.70 -1.00 3.55
N THR A 66 -13.03 0.01 4.07
CA THR A 66 -13.30 1.42 3.76
C THR A 66 -12.09 2.04 3.09
N ILE A 67 -12.26 3.10 2.29
CA ILE A 67 -11.14 3.82 1.66
C ILE A 67 -10.08 4.26 2.68
N HIS A 68 -10.49 4.66 3.89
CA HIS A 68 -9.57 5.06 4.97
C HIS A 68 -8.80 3.90 5.61
N ASN A 69 -9.41 2.71 5.68
CA ASN A 69 -8.75 1.51 6.19
C ASN A 69 -7.84 0.87 5.13
N LEU A 70 -8.22 0.98 3.86
CA LEU A 70 -7.41 0.44 2.77
C LEU A 70 -6.18 1.30 2.50
N ALA A 71 -6.31 2.63 2.55
CA ALA A 71 -5.20 3.58 2.33
C ALA A 71 -4.05 3.48 3.35
N ARG A 72 -4.23 2.77 4.48
CA ARG A 72 -3.19 2.59 5.51
C ARG A 72 -2.43 1.26 5.40
N TYR A 73 -2.93 0.32 4.60
CA TYR A 73 -2.35 -1.02 4.59
C TYR A 73 -1.03 -1.04 3.83
N ALA A 74 -0.01 -1.62 4.47
CA ALA A 74 1.19 -2.03 3.76
C ALA A 74 0.86 -3.18 2.80
N LYS A 75 1.61 -3.24 1.69
CA LYS A 75 1.45 -4.26 0.64
C LYS A 75 1.37 -5.68 1.21
N ASP A 76 2.36 -6.07 2.01
CA ASP A 76 2.48 -7.45 2.50
C ASP A 76 1.33 -7.82 3.44
N TYR A 77 0.84 -6.85 4.23
CA TYR A 77 -0.35 -7.05 5.06
C TYR A 77 -1.59 -7.29 4.19
N PHE A 78 -1.81 -6.46 3.18
CA PHE A 78 -2.97 -6.59 2.29
C PHE A 78 -2.94 -7.88 1.48
N ILE A 79 -1.80 -8.22 0.89
CA ILE A 79 -1.59 -9.48 0.16
C ILE A 79 -1.75 -10.68 1.08
N GLY A 80 -1.31 -10.60 2.34
CA GLY A 80 -1.56 -11.64 3.35
C GLY A 80 -3.05 -11.86 3.69
N LYS A 81 -3.97 -11.01 3.18
CA LYS A 81 -5.42 -11.20 3.27
C LYS A 81 -6.03 -11.82 2.02
N LEU A 82 -5.22 -12.19 1.04
CA LEU A 82 -5.68 -12.85 -0.18
C LEU A 82 -6.33 -14.19 0.17
N VAL A 83 -7.53 -14.39 -0.36
CA VAL A 83 -8.27 -15.66 -0.28
C VAL A 83 -8.06 -16.44 -1.56
N CYS A 84 -8.21 -15.79 -2.72
CA CYS A 84 -7.96 -16.38 -4.02
C CYS A 84 -7.67 -15.30 -5.07
N ALA A 85 -6.89 -15.65 -6.09
CA ALA A 85 -6.62 -14.83 -7.26
C ALA A 85 -6.57 -15.71 -8.51
N GLN A 86 -7.00 -15.16 -9.65
CA GLN A 86 -7.01 -15.86 -10.93
C GLN A 86 -5.63 -16.37 -11.35
N HIS A 87 -4.58 -15.58 -11.10
CA HIS A 87 -3.21 -15.88 -11.50
C HIS A 87 -2.36 -16.51 -10.37
N GLY A 88 -3.00 -16.84 -9.23
CA GLY A 88 -2.28 -17.31 -8.04
C GLY A 88 -1.59 -16.17 -7.28
N THR A 89 -0.79 -16.55 -6.28
CA THR A 89 -0.04 -15.59 -5.44
C THR A 89 1.31 -15.24 -6.05
N PHE A 90 2.00 -16.23 -6.60
CA PHE A 90 3.36 -16.08 -7.09
C PHE A 90 3.44 -16.44 -8.57
N SER A 91 4.23 -15.66 -9.29
CA SER A 91 4.76 -16.01 -10.60
C SER A 91 6.17 -16.57 -10.45
N PHE A 92 6.64 -17.33 -11.43
CA PHE A 92 7.99 -17.87 -11.46
C PHE A 92 8.81 -17.22 -12.57
N ASP A 93 10.00 -16.75 -12.24
CA ASP A 93 11.00 -16.29 -13.20
C ASP A 93 12.34 -17.02 -13.01
N ILE A 94 12.79 -17.63 -14.10
CA ILE A 94 13.99 -18.46 -14.08
C ILE A 94 15.28 -17.66 -13.95
N GLU A 95 15.33 -16.44 -14.48
CA GLU A 95 16.51 -15.60 -14.36
C GLU A 95 16.67 -15.08 -12.93
N THR A 96 15.56 -14.76 -12.26
CA THR A 96 15.52 -14.50 -10.82
C THR A 96 15.97 -15.72 -10.02
N ALA A 97 15.50 -16.93 -10.33
CA ALA A 97 15.96 -18.15 -9.64
C ALA A 97 17.47 -18.36 -9.77
N ARG A 98 18.01 -18.24 -10.99
CA ARG A 98 19.45 -18.35 -11.28
C ARG A 98 20.26 -17.21 -10.67
N LYS A 99 19.67 -16.04 -10.47
CA LYS A 99 20.29 -14.94 -9.73
C LYS A 99 20.42 -15.29 -8.24
N HIS A 100 19.33 -15.70 -7.58
CA HIS A 100 19.36 -16.08 -6.16
C HIS A 100 20.33 -17.25 -5.92
N LEU A 101 20.39 -18.22 -6.85
CA LEU A 101 21.34 -19.33 -6.73
C LEU A 101 22.82 -18.86 -6.80
N ARG A 102 23.12 -17.82 -7.59
CA ARG A 102 24.46 -17.23 -7.63
C ARG A 102 24.80 -16.49 -6.34
N GLU A 103 23.84 -15.73 -5.80
CA GLU A 103 23.99 -15.01 -4.53
C GLU A 103 24.22 -16.01 -3.39
N TRP A 104 23.41 -17.07 -3.31
CA TRP A 104 23.59 -18.17 -2.35
C TRP A 104 24.98 -18.82 -2.44
N LYS A 105 25.46 -19.10 -3.66
CA LYS A 105 26.79 -19.69 -3.84
C LYS A 105 27.91 -18.74 -3.39
N GLN A 106 27.74 -17.45 -3.64
CA GLN A 106 28.68 -16.42 -3.19
C GLN A 106 28.72 -16.33 -1.66
N GLU A 107 27.56 -16.33 -0.99
CA GLU A 107 27.48 -16.31 0.48
C GLU A 107 28.18 -17.52 1.10
N ILE A 108 27.95 -18.73 0.55
CA ILE A 108 28.65 -19.94 1.01
C ILE A 108 30.18 -19.80 0.89
N ASP A 109 30.66 -19.27 -0.24
CA ASP A 109 32.10 -19.12 -0.48
C ASP A 109 32.73 -18.05 0.43
N GLU A 110 32.04 -16.94 0.67
CA GLU A 110 32.51 -15.84 1.52
C GLU A 110 32.56 -16.22 3.01
N GLU A 111 31.58 -17.00 3.46
CA GLU A 111 31.49 -17.45 4.85
C GLU A 111 32.27 -18.74 5.13
N GLU A 112 32.96 -19.29 4.11
CA GLU A 112 33.63 -20.60 4.16
C GLU A 112 32.70 -21.73 4.66
N LEU A 113 31.39 -21.59 4.40
CA LEU A 113 30.40 -22.59 4.76
C LEU A 113 30.62 -23.86 3.93
N TYR A 114 30.43 -25.01 4.57
CA TYR A 114 30.59 -26.31 3.91
C TYR A 114 31.97 -26.50 3.23
N TYR A 115 33.03 -25.84 3.74
CA TYR A 115 34.38 -25.91 3.18
C TYR A 115 34.87 -27.35 3.01
N GLY A 116 35.41 -27.65 1.82
CA GLY A 116 35.88 -28.98 1.45
C GLY A 116 34.78 -29.95 0.98
N SER A 117 33.51 -29.51 0.94
CA SER A 117 32.44 -30.29 0.34
C SER A 117 32.51 -30.28 -1.19
N GLU A 118 32.59 -31.45 -1.80
CA GLU A 118 32.46 -31.62 -3.26
C GLU A 118 30.99 -31.57 -3.71
N SER A 119 30.03 -31.77 -2.80
CA SER A 119 28.61 -31.83 -3.13
C SER A 119 28.00 -30.46 -3.41
N ILE A 120 28.46 -29.39 -2.73
CA ILE A 120 27.91 -28.04 -2.93
C ILE A 120 28.25 -27.47 -4.32
N PRO A 121 29.51 -27.47 -4.79
CA PRO A 121 29.82 -27.02 -6.15
C PRO A 121 29.12 -27.88 -7.21
N ALA A 122 29.08 -29.20 -7.03
CA ALA A 122 28.42 -30.10 -7.97
C ALA A 122 26.89 -29.88 -8.03
N PHE A 123 26.24 -29.58 -6.91
CA PHE A 123 24.82 -29.25 -6.83
C PHE A 123 24.53 -27.92 -7.54
N TYR A 124 25.31 -26.87 -7.25
CA TYR A 124 25.22 -25.59 -7.95
C TYR A 124 25.38 -25.74 -9.46
N ASP A 125 26.42 -26.43 -9.92
CA ASP A 125 26.70 -26.64 -11.34
C ASP A 125 25.58 -27.43 -12.03
N TYR A 126 25.03 -28.44 -11.34
CA TYR A 126 23.89 -29.20 -11.83
C TYR A 126 22.69 -28.29 -12.08
N LEU A 127 22.30 -27.48 -11.08
CA LEU A 127 21.16 -26.56 -11.22
C LEU A 127 21.41 -25.52 -12.32
N MET A 128 22.59 -24.92 -12.39
CA MET A 128 22.90 -23.92 -13.41
C MET A 128 22.91 -24.48 -14.83
N THR A 129 23.30 -25.74 -14.99
CA THR A 129 23.34 -26.44 -16.29
C THR A 129 21.95 -26.79 -16.79
N HIS A 130 21.07 -27.28 -15.91
CA HIS A 130 19.79 -27.88 -16.31
C HIS A 130 18.59 -26.95 -16.18
N SER A 131 18.77 -25.75 -15.65
CA SER A 131 17.65 -24.83 -15.36
C SER A 131 17.24 -23.92 -16.51
N LYS A 132 18.02 -23.83 -17.60
CA LYS A 132 17.83 -22.84 -18.68
C LYS A 132 16.43 -22.85 -19.31
N ASP A 133 15.84 -24.02 -19.49
CA ASP A 133 14.56 -24.18 -20.19
C ASP A 133 13.36 -24.28 -19.22
N ILE A 134 13.59 -24.05 -17.92
CA ILE A 134 12.53 -24.09 -16.91
C ILE A 134 11.68 -22.83 -17.04
N THR A 135 10.37 -23.05 -17.09
CA THR A 135 9.36 -21.98 -17.24
C THR A 135 8.32 -21.97 -16.12
N HIS A 136 8.30 -23.02 -15.29
CA HIS A 136 7.32 -23.19 -14.22
C HIS A 136 7.99 -23.56 -12.90
N GLU A 137 7.44 -23.04 -11.80
CA GLU A 137 7.91 -23.31 -10.43
C GLU A 137 7.98 -24.81 -10.11
N PHE A 138 6.99 -25.58 -10.58
CA PHE A 138 6.95 -27.02 -10.35
C PHE A 138 8.19 -27.73 -10.94
N ASP A 139 8.61 -27.34 -12.14
CA ASP A 139 9.78 -27.91 -12.80
C ASP A 139 11.08 -27.47 -12.12
N TRP A 140 11.12 -26.25 -11.57
CA TRP A 140 12.22 -25.79 -10.73
C TRP A 140 12.37 -26.63 -9.47
N LYS A 141 11.29 -26.78 -8.69
CA LYS A 141 11.29 -27.60 -7.47
C LYS A 141 11.72 -29.03 -7.75
N ARG A 142 11.21 -29.60 -8.82
CA ARG A 142 11.60 -30.94 -9.28
C ARG A 142 13.08 -31.01 -9.65
N LEU A 143 13.62 -29.99 -10.33
CA LEU A 143 15.04 -29.95 -10.65
C LEU A 143 15.89 -29.91 -9.38
N VAL A 144 15.49 -29.12 -8.38
CA VAL A 144 16.17 -29.03 -7.08
C VAL A 144 16.22 -30.39 -6.39
N GLU A 145 15.09 -31.09 -6.31
CA GLU A 145 15.03 -32.45 -5.74
C GLU A 145 15.91 -33.44 -6.49
N LEU A 146 15.85 -33.43 -7.84
CA LEU A 146 16.68 -34.31 -8.68
C LEU A 146 18.18 -34.04 -8.52
N ALA A 147 18.57 -32.77 -8.42
CA ALA A 147 19.95 -32.38 -8.20
C ALA A 147 20.43 -32.82 -6.81
N ALA A 148 19.58 -32.67 -5.79
CA ALA A 148 19.89 -33.04 -4.42
C ALA A 148 20.15 -34.56 -4.30
N ASP A 149 19.32 -35.37 -4.96
CA ASP A 149 19.51 -36.82 -5.06
C ASP A 149 20.76 -37.19 -5.87
N ALA A 150 20.95 -36.59 -7.05
CA ALA A 150 22.04 -36.93 -7.96
C ALA A 150 23.43 -36.66 -7.36
N VAL A 151 23.53 -35.61 -6.55
CA VAL A 151 24.79 -35.16 -5.91
C VAL A 151 24.86 -35.58 -4.44
N ASN A 152 23.80 -36.22 -3.92
CA ASN A 152 23.68 -36.66 -2.54
C ASN A 152 23.90 -35.52 -1.52
N VAL A 153 23.32 -34.35 -1.80
CA VAL A 153 23.52 -33.13 -1.00
C VAL A 153 22.76 -33.15 0.33
N TRP A 154 21.86 -34.12 0.53
CA TRP A 154 21.02 -34.29 1.73
C TRP A 154 21.79 -34.46 3.05
N TYR A 155 23.08 -34.82 2.97
CA TYR A 155 23.97 -34.92 4.14
C TYR A 155 24.76 -33.64 4.40
N THR A 156 24.63 -32.65 3.51
CA THR A 156 25.36 -31.38 3.55
C THR A 156 24.41 -30.22 3.80
N LEU A 157 23.34 -30.12 2.99
CA LEU A 157 22.28 -29.12 3.17
C LEU A 157 21.17 -29.69 4.03
N ASP A 158 20.64 -28.86 4.92
CA ASP A 158 19.46 -29.23 5.69
C ASP A 158 18.16 -28.98 4.91
N SER A 159 17.02 -29.28 5.55
CA SER A 159 15.72 -29.09 4.93
C SER A 159 15.35 -27.62 4.72
N GLU A 160 15.86 -26.71 5.56
CA GLU A 160 15.58 -25.28 5.46
C GLU A 160 16.32 -24.69 4.26
N ASP A 161 17.60 -25.04 4.08
CA ASP A 161 18.41 -24.68 2.92
C ASP A 161 17.72 -25.10 1.60
N LEU A 162 17.31 -26.37 1.51
CA LEU A 162 16.66 -26.90 0.31
C LEU A 162 15.27 -26.30 0.08
N SER A 163 14.52 -26.00 1.15
CA SER A 163 13.24 -25.31 1.05
C SER A 163 13.41 -23.91 0.47
N CYS A 164 14.42 -23.16 0.94
CA CYS A 164 14.74 -21.83 0.41
C CYS A 164 15.08 -21.89 -1.09
N ILE A 165 15.93 -22.84 -1.50
CA ILE A 165 16.33 -22.99 -2.91
C ILE A 165 15.12 -23.37 -3.77
N CYS A 166 14.21 -24.20 -3.28
CA CYS A 166 12.95 -24.54 -3.95
C CYS A 166 12.02 -23.34 -4.21
N GLU A 167 12.16 -22.25 -3.45
CA GLU A 167 11.37 -21.02 -3.60
C GLU A 167 12.06 -19.98 -4.50
N TYR A 168 13.31 -20.21 -4.93
CA TYR A 168 14.01 -19.30 -5.82
C TYR A 168 13.26 -19.08 -7.13
N GLY A 169 13.20 -17.81 -7.56
CA GLY A 169 12.43 -17.39 -8.74
C GLY A 169 10.96 -17.10 -8.48
N GLN A 170 10.44 -17.39 -7.28
CA GLN A 170 9.10 -16.94 -6.92
C GLN A 170 9.09 -15.43 -6.71
N GLU A 171 8.21 -14.75 -7.44
CA GLU A 171 7.92 -13.33 -7.26
C GLU A 171 6.42 -13.14 -7.07
N LEU A 172 6.02 -12.13 -6.31
CA LEU A 172 4.61 -11.79 -6.16
C LEU A 172 4.01 -11.49 -7.53
N ASP A 173 2.87 -12.11 -7.85
CA ASP A 173 2.22 -11.95 -9.15
C ASP A 173 1.95 -10.47 -9.44
N ILE A 174 2.30 -10.04 -10.66
CA ILE A 174 2.24 -8.64 -11.04
C ILE A 174 0.83 -8.07 -10.96
N ASN A 175 -0.20 -8.88 -11.17
CA ASN A 175 -1.59 -8.42 -11.08
C ASN A 175 -1.96 -8.15 -9.62
N LEU A 176 -1.47 -8.93 -8.66
CA LEU A 176 -1.66 -8.65 -7.24
C LEU A 176 -0.99 -7.34 -6.81
N ILE A 177 0.21 -7.09 -7.32
CA ILE A 177 0.90 -5.81 -7.12
C ILE A 177 0.05 -4.68 -7.73
N ALA A 178 -0.46 -4.87 -8.96
CA ALA A 178 -1.28 -3.89 -9.64
C ALA A 178 -2.61 -3.60 -8.91
N TYR A 179 -3.27 -4.62 -8.37
CA TYR A 179 -4.48 -4.43 -7.54
C TYR A 179 -4.17 -3.62 -6.28
N TYR A 180 -3.05 -3.90 -5.61
CA TYR A 180 -2.65 -3.12 -4.45
C TYR A 180 -2.33 -1.66 -4.81
N VAL A 181 -1.49 -1.45 -5.83
CA VAL A 181 -1.07 -0.10 -6.26
C VAL A 181 -2.27 0.71 -6.74
N GLY A 182 -3.12 0.12 -7.59
CA GLY A 182 -4.35 0.76 -8.07
C GLY A 182 -5.31 1.09 -6.92
N LEU A 183 -5.45 0.20 -5.93
CA LEU A 183 -6.29 0.46 -4.77
C LEU A 183 -5.75 1.61 -3.91
N GLN A 184 -4.44 1.66 -3.67
CA GLN A 184 -3.82 2.76 -2.91
C GLN A 184 -4.02 4.10 -3.60
N ARG A 185 -3.79 4.15 -4.93
CA ARG A 185 -4.03 5.34 -5.75
C ARG A 185 -5.49 5.77 -5.70
N ALA A 186 -6.40 4.83 -5.93
CA ALA A 186 -7.83 5.11 -5.92
C ALA A 186 -8.33 5.60 -4.56
N CYS A 187 -7.91 4.95 -3.46
CA CYS A 187 -8.28 5.40 -2.12
C CYS A 187 -7.71 6.79 -1.82
N SER A 188 -6.47 7.08 -2.21
CA SER A 188 -5.86 8.40 -2.02
C SER A 188 -6.65 9.50 -2.73
N GLU A 189 -6.97 9.29 -4.01
CA GLU A 189 -7.75 10.25 -4.81
C GLU A 189 -9.15 10.47 -4.22
N LEU A 190 -9.86 9.39 -3.87
CA LEU A 190 -11.20 9.47 -3.28
C LEU A 190 -11.21 10.16 -1.91
N ILE A 191 -10.19 9.93 -1.07
CA ILE A 191 -10.07 10.61 0.24
C ILE A 191 -9.83 12.11 0.05
N VAL A 192 -9.09 12.51 -0.98
CA VAL A 192 -8.91 13.93 -1.32
C VAL A 192 -10.19 14.53 -1.85
N GLN A 193 -10.92 13.82 -2.71
CA GLN A 193 -12.20 14.29 -3.20
C GLN A 193 -13.20 14.49 -2.04
N GLU A 194 -13.29 13.52 -1.11
CA GLU A 194 -14.09 13.65 0.11
C GLU A 194 -13.70 14.89 0.92
N ALA A 195 -12.39 15.13 1.09
CA ALA A 195 -11.88 16.29 1.81
C ALA A 195 -12.28 17.62 1.13
N LEU A 196 -12.17 17.70 -0.20
CA LEU A 196 -12.55 18.87 -0.98
C LEU A 196 -14.05 19.15 -0.91
N ASP A 197 -14.88 18.11 -0.92
CA ASP A 197 -16.33 18.26 -0.80
C ASP A 197 -16.75 18.69 0.61
N LYS A 198 -16.02 18.27 1.65
CA LYS A 198 -16.35 18.55 3.06
C LYS A 198 -15.83 19.88 3.59
N ILE A 199 -14.76 20.42 3.00
CA ILE A 199 -14.17 21.68 3.45
C ILE A 199 -15.19 22.84 3.44
N PRO A 200 -15.94 23.11 2.35
CA PRO A 200 -16.86 24.24 2.32
C PRO A 200 -17.98 24.16 3.37
N GLU A 201 -18.49 22.94 3.62
CA GLU A 201 -19.49 22.69 4.68
C GLU A 201 -18.93 23.02 6.07
N LEU A 202 -17.67 22.61 6.34
CA LEU A 202 -16.98 22.91 7.58
C LEU A 202 -16.68 24.40 7.73
N GLU A 203 -16.22 25.09 6.68
CA GLU A 203 -15.94 26.52 6.74
C GLU A 203 -17.20 27.32 7.09
N ALA A 204 -18.33 27.02 6.44
CA ALA A 204 -19.60 27.65 6.73
C ALA A 204 -20.06 27.40 8.19
N SER A 205 -19.90 26.17 8.68
CA SER A 205 -20.22 25.83 10.08
C SER A 205 -19.33 26.57 11.07
N ILE A 206 -18.01 26.61 10.82
CA ILE A 206 -17.03 27.31 11.64
C ILE A 206 -17.34 28.81 11.69
N PHE A 207 -17.65 29.45 10.56
CA PHE A 207 -18.04 30.87 10.52
C PHE A 207 -19.33 31.15 11.26
N SER A 208 -20.33 30.27 11.12
CA SER A 208 -21.60 30.37 11.84
C SER A 208 -21.38 30.30 13.36
N ARG A 209 -20.57 29.33 13.82
CA ARG A 209 -20.23 29.14 15.24
C ARG A 209 -19.35 30.25 15.80
N ALA A 210 -18.43 30.77 15.00
CA ALA A 210 -17.61 31.91 15.35
C ALA A 210 -18.42 33.22 15.34
N GLY A 211 -19.55 33.27 14.64
CA GLY A 211 -20.36 34.47 14.40
C GLY A 211 -19.60 35.56 13.63
N THR A 212 -18.60 35.17 12.85
CA THR A 212 -17.82 36.05 11.95
C THR A 212 -17.03 35.19 10.98
N GLU A 213 -16.78 35.71 9.79
CA GLU A 213 -15.79 35.15 8.88
C GLU A 213 -14.38 35.56 9.33
N PHE A 214 -13.41 34.67 9.11
CA PHE A 214 -11.99 34.88 9.40
C PHE A 214 -11.17 33.86 8.59
N ASN A 215 -9.86 34.03 8.53
CA ASN A 215 -8.98 33.06 7.91
C ASN A 215 -8.74 31.87 8.86
N ILE A 216 -9.40 30.74 8.59
CA ILE A 216 -9.31 29.50 9.38
C ILE A 216 -7.88 28.90 9.37
N GLN A 217 -7.09 29.17 8.34
CA GLN A 217 -5.70 28.74 8.24
C GLN A 217 -4.73 29.64 9.03
N SER A 218 -5.18 30.79 9.53
CA SER A 218 -4.36 31.70 10.33
C SER A 218 -4.53 31.40 11.82
N ASP A 219 -3.50 30.77 12.42
CA ASP A 219 -3.45 30.51 13.86
C ASP A 219 -3.77 31.74 14.71
N LYS A 220 -3.29 32.91 14.28
CA LYS A 220 -3.58 34.19 14.95
C LYS A 220 -5.08 34.50 14.96
N GLN A 221 -5.75 34.40 13.81
CA GLN A 221 -7.18 34.72 13.72
C GLN A 221 -8.04 33.66 14.43
N VAL A 222 -7.66 32.37 14.30
CA VAL A 222 -8.29 31.28 15.06
C VAL A 222 -8.18 31.53 16.56
N GLY A 223 -6.98 31.91 17.06
CA GLY A 223 -6.76 32.20 18.46
C GLY A 223 -7.62 33.36 19.00
N VAL A 224 -7.73 34.46 18.24
CA VAL A 224 -8.65 35.56 18.58
C VAL A 224 -10.09 35.07 18.72
N VAL A 225 -10.56 34.23 17.79
CA VAL A 225 -11.92 33.66 17.86
C VAL A 225 -12.08 32.76 19.07
N LEU A 226 -11.15 31.83 19.32
CA LEU A 226 -11.26 30.85 20.40
C LEU A 226 -11.16 31.51 21.79
N PHE A 227 -10.19 32.40 22.00
CA PHE A 227 -9.86 32.89 23.34
C PHE A 227 -10.47 34.25 23.66
N GLU A 228 -10.61 35.16 22.69
CA GLU A 228 -11.19 36.48 22.95
C GLU A 228 -12.70 36.49 22.76
N LYS A 229 -13.20 35.88 21.67
CA LYS A 229 -14.62 35.88 21.33
C LYS A 229 -15.41 34.77 22.04
N LEU A 230 -14.94 33.53 21.92
CA LEU A 230 -15.59 32.35 22.52
C LEU A 230 -15.15 32.08 23.96
N LYS A 231 -14.06 32.73 24.41
CA LYS A 231 -13.56 32.65 25.80
C LYS A 231 -13.31 31.23 26.28
N LEU A 232 -12.74 30.40 25.41
CA LEU A 232 -12.30 29.05 25.79
C LEU A 232 -11.13 29.13 26.77
N VAL A 233 -11.07 28.20 27.72
CA VAL A 233 -10.07 28.19 28.79
C VAL A 233 -8.80 27.47 28.31
N SER A 234 -7.65 28.14 28.35
CA SER A 234 -6.35 27.53 28.01
C SER A 234 -5.15 28.33 28.49
N ASP A 235 -3.97 27.71 28.56
CA ASP A 235 -2.71 28.39 28.87
C ASP A 235 -2.31 29.50 27.88
N GLN A 236 -2.95 29.54 26.70
CA GLN A 236 -2.75 30.56 25.67
C GLN A 236 -3.77 31.70 25.73
N GLU A 237 -4.73 31.68 26.66
CA GLU A 237 -5.85 32.64 26.70
C GLU A 237 -5.39 34.10 26.95
N SER A 238 -4.24 34.30 27.60
CA SER A 238 -3.64 35.61 27.85
C SER A 238 -2.51 35.98 26.88
N SER A 239 -2.26 35.17 25.86
CA SER A 239 -1.17 35.41 24.90
C SER A 239 -1.60 36.43 23.84
N THR A 240 -0.69 37.33 23.44
CA THR A 240 -0.89 38.23 22.27
C THR A 240 -0.49 37.58 20.95
N GLU A 241 0.25 36.47 21.00
CA GLU A 241 0.70 35.70 19.85
C GLU A 241 0.24 34.25 20.03
N TYR A 242 -0.79 33.87 19.29
CA TYR A 242 -1.39 32.54 19.39
C TYR A 242 -0.65 31.55 18.49
N SER A 243 -0.27 30.40 19.06
CA SER A 243 0.11 29.21 18.31
C SER A 243 -0.96 28.14 18.52
N ILE A 244 -1.81 27.97 17.49
CA ILE A 244 -2.91 27.01 17.56
C ILE A 244 -2.43 25.72 16.93
N THR A 245 -1.86 24.82 17.71
CA THR A 245 -1.45 23.50 17.22
C THR A 245 -2.60 22.49 17.31
N ASN A 246 -2.52 21.38 16.56
CA ASN A 246 -3.49 20.30 16.69
C ASN A 246 -3.53 19.74 18.12
N ASP A 247 -2.40 19.69 18.81
CA ASP A 247 -2.37 19.20 20.20
C ASP A 247 -2.98 20.19 21.18
N LEU A 248 -2.88 21.50 20.93
CA LEU A 248 -3.64 22.50 21.69
C LEU A 248 -5.15 22.32 21.44
N LEU A 249 -5.58 22.21 20.19
CA LEU A 249 -7.00 21.99 19.86
C LEU A 249 -7.55 20.72 20.50
N LYS A 250 -6.78 19.62 20.54
CA LYS A 250 -7.16 18.39 21.27
C LYS A 250 -7.39 18.64 22.76
N LYS A 251 -6.59 19.49 23.41
CA LYS A 251 -6.80 19.88 24.82
C LYS A 251 -8.07 20.72 25.03
N LEU A 252 -8.55 21.39 23.99
CA LEU A 252 -9.77 22.21 24.02
C LEU A 252 -11.04 21.43 23.67
N GLN A 253 -10.93 20.16 23.27
CA GLN A 253 -12.08 19.33 22.91
C GLN A 253 -13.11 19.27 24.04
N GLY A 254 -14.39 19.30 23.68
CA GLY A 254 -15.49 19.33 24.63
C GLY A 254 -15.82 20.70 25.23
N GLN A 255 -15.00 21.74 25.02
CA GLN A 255 -15.36 23.10 25.44
C GLN A 255 -16.34 23.77 24.47
N HIS A 256 -16.16 23.55 23.16
CA HIS A 256 -17.05 24.12 22.13
C HIS A 256 -16.97 23.34 20.81
N PRO A 257 -18.10 23.07 20.12
CA PRO A 257 -18.13 22.29 18.87
C PRO A 257 -17.22 22.78 17.74
N ILE A 258 -16.86 24.07 17.75
CA ILE A 258 -15.94 24.67 16.77
C ILE A 258 -14.55 24.01 16.83
N VAL A 259 -14.15 23.47 17.99
CA VAL A 259 -12.83 22.87 18.18
C VAL A 259 -12.73 21.57 17.39
N GLU A 260 -13.77 20.73 17.44
CA GLU A 260 -13.84 19.49 16.66
C GLU A 260 -13.88 19.78 15.15
N GLU A 261 -14.62 20.81 14.73
CA GLU A 261 -14.68 21.23 13.33
C GLU A 261 -13.33 21.77 12.83
N LEU A 262 -12.60 22.54 13.64
CA LEU A 262 -11.25 23.02 13.31
C LEU A 262 -10.24 21.87 13.20
N LEU A 263 -10.31 20.89 14.09
CA LEU A 263 -9.48 19.68 14.01
C LEU A 263 -9.76 18.89 12.73
N GLN A 264 -11.04 18.74 12.38
CA GLN A 264 -11.46 18.04 11.16
C GLN A 264 -11.01 18.80 9.90
N TYR A 265 -11.23 20.13 9.86
CA TYR A 265 -10.79 21.00 8.77
C TYR A 265 -9.28 20.87 8.51
N ARG A 266 -8.46 20.94 9.56
CA ARG A 266 -7.00 20.79 9.44
C ARG A 266 -6.59 19.40 8.99
N THR A 267 -7.29 18.36 9.45
CA THR A 267 -7.06 16.98 9.00
C THR A 267 -7.32 16.83 7.51
N TYR A 268 -8.39 17.45 6.98
CA TYR A 268 -8.68 17.47 5.56
C TYR A 268 -7.62 18.24 4.75
N LEU A 269 -7.15 19.39 5.23
CA LEU A 269 -6.05 20.12 4.58
C LEU A 269 -4.75 19.29 4.50
N ILE A 270 -4.40 18.56 5.57
CA ILE A 270 -3.23 17.67 5.57
C ILE A 270 -3.38 16.57 4.52
N ARG A 271 -4.57 15.95 4.41
CA ARG A 271 -4.84 14.91 3.41
C ARG A 271 -4.64 15.42 1.98
N ILE A 272 -5.17 16.62 1.68
CA ILE A 272 -5.01 17.28 0.38
C ILE A 272 -3.52 17.60 0.11
N GLY A 273 -2.80 18.09 1.12
CA GLY A 273 -1.37 18.41 0.99
C GLY A 273 -0.50 17.18 0.72
N ASN A 274 -0.76 16.07 1.42
CA ASN A 274 0.00 14.82 1.25
C ASN A 274 -0.18 14.22 -0.16
N HIS A 275 -1.38 14.32 -0.74
CA HIS A 275 -1.63 13.83 -2.10
C HIS A 275 -0.81 14.58 -3.15
N LYS A 276 -0.72 15.92 -3.03
CA LYS A 276 0.09 16.71 -3.98
C LYS A 276 1.57 16.31 -3.96
N GLN A 277 2.12 16.01 -2.79
CA GLN A 277 3.49 15.49 -2.68
C GLN A 277 3.64 14.07 -3.22
N PHE A 278 2.58 13.26 -3.21
CA PHE A 278 2.58 11.91 -3.75
C PHE A 278 2.61 11.91 -5.29
N ASP A 279 1.92 12.84 -5.93
CA ASP A 279 1.99 13.04 -7.38
C ASP A 279 3.34 13.63 -7.82
N GLU A 280 3.93 14.55 -7.04
CA GLU A 280 5.25 15.10 -7.34
C GLU A 280 6.39 14.07 -7.19
N ARG A 281 6.30 13.13 -6.23
CA ARG A 281 7.30 12.07 -6.03
C ARG A 281 7.19 10.91 -7.01
N ALA A 282 6.06 10.76 -7.72
CA ALA A 282 5.92 9.75 -8.76
C ALA A 282 6.58 10.16 -10.10
N VAL A 283 6.99 11.43 -10.21
CA VAL A 283 7.56 12.04 -11.43
C VAL A 283 9.09 12.24 -11.31
N VAL A 284 9.72 11.81 -10.22
CA VAL A 284 11.18 11.89 -10.00
C VAL A 284 11.80 10.51 -9.87
#